data_AF-A0A4Q3U8C9-F1
#
_entry.id   AF-A0A4Q3U8C9-F1
#
_cell.length_a   1.000
_cell.length_b   1.000
_cell.length_c   1.000
_cell.angle_alpha   90.00
_cell.angle_beta   90.00
_cell.angle_gamma   90.00
#
_symmetry.space_group_name_H-M   'P 1'
#
loop_
_entity.id
_entity.type
_entity.pdbx_description
1 polymer ?
#
loop_
_entity_poly.entity_id
_entity_poly.type
_entity_poly.pdbx_seq_one_letter_code
_entity_poly.pdbx_strand_id
1 'polypeptide(L)'
;MKSFARPVAIGLSLISLAAAMSAAYAQKPAAKAVGYAPIEKVVKTRCVGCHQGTTPAGGVNLSSYAELTKAKYKGKPVVVAKNAKESILVKALHGKGVAKMPPGPGLSAAEIKAVEAWINAGAKK
;
A
#
# COMPACT_ATOMS: atom_id res chain seq x y z
N MET A 1 27.14 -44.57 -74.91
CA MET A 1 28.20 -44.03 -74.04
C MET A 1 27.66 -42.80 -73.32
N LYS A 2 27.64 -42.85 -71.98
CA LYS A 2 27.54 -41.78 -70.96
C LYS A 2 26.82 -42.37 -69.75
N SER A 3 27.59 -43.13 -68.98
CA SER A 3 27.34 -43.45 -67.58
C SER A 3 27.79 -42.24 -66.76
N PHE A 4 27.04 -41.85 -65.72
CA PHE A 4 27.58 -41.38 -64.43
C PHE A 4 26.45 -41.40 -63.40
N ALA A 5 26.77 -41.92 -62.21
CA ALA A 5 25.86 -42.19 -61.12
C ALA A 5 26.17 -41.31 -59.89
N ARG A 6 25.13 -41.10 -59.06
CA ARG A 6 25.11 -40.85 -57.59
C ARG A 6 25.50 -39.44 -57.06
N PRO A 7 24.98 -38.98 -55.89
CA PRO A 7 24.56 -39.77 -54.72
C PRO A 7 23.21 -39.42 -54.04
N VAL A 8 22.91 -40.25 -53.04
CA VAL A 8 21.85 -40.19 -52.03
C VAL A 8 22.20 -39.18 -50.92
N ALA A 9 21.22 -38.48 -50.35
CA ALA A 9 21.30 -37.97 -48.99
C ALA A 9 19.96 -38.18 -48.27
N ILE A 10 19.99 -39.09 -47.29
CA ILE A 10 18.98 -39.27 -46.25
C ILE A 10 19.27 -38.20 -45.17
N GLY A 11 18.26 -37.41 -44.80
CA GLY A 11 18.32 -36.48 -43.69
C GLY A 11 17.01 -36.53 -42.91
N LEU A 12 16.97 -37.38 -41.90
CA LEU A 12 15.92 -37.49 -40.89
C LEU A 12 16.11 -36.39 -39.83
N SER A 13 15.02 -36.00 -39.16
CA SER A 13 15.01 -35.38 -37.81
C SER A 13 15.23 -33.84 -37.77
N LEU A 14 14.60 -33.02 -36.93
CA LEU A 14 14.07 -33.20 -35.58
C LEU A 14 12.84 -32.32 -35.30
N ILE A 15 11.94 -32.86 -34.49
CA ILE A 15 10.93 -32.16 -33.69
C ILE A 15 11.57 -30.98 -32.95
N SER A 16 10.96 -29.80 -32.99
CA SER A 16 11.26 -28.71 -32.05
C SER A 16 9.94 -28.07 -31.63
N LEU A 17 9.35 -28.64 -30.58
CA LEU A 17 9.38 -28.16 -29.20
C LEU A 17 8.47 -26.93 -29.02
N ALA A 18 7.27 -27.20 -28.54
CA ALA A 18 6.35 -26.20 -28.00
C ALA A 18 7.06 -25.39 -26.92
N ALA A 19 7.54 -24.20 -27.27
CA ALA A 19 8.05 -23.24 -26.30
C ALA A 19 6.85 -22.67 -25.54
N ALA A 20 6.74 -23.08 -24.29
CA ALA A 20 5.79 -22.59 -23.32
C ALA A 20 5.70 -21.06 -23.38
N MET A 21 4.49 -20.57 -23.62
CA MET A 21 4.13 -19.16 -23.50
C MET A 21 4.38 -18.77 -22.04
N SER A 22 5.56 -18.23 -21.74
CA SER A 22 5.82 -17.61 -20.45
C SER A 22 4.89 -16.41 -20.34
N ALA A 23 3.77 -16.61 -19.66
CA ALA A 23 3.04 -15.55 -19.00
C ALA A 23 4.00 -14.94 -17.97
N ALA A 24 4.85 -14.02 -18.43
CA ALA A 24 5.36 -12.93 -17.62
C ALA A 24 4.13 -12.11 -17.19
N TYR A 25 3.41 -12.67 -16.22
CA TYR A 25 2.44 -11.96 -15.42
C TYR A 25 3.21 -10.75 -14.90
N ALA A 26 2.87 -9.58 -15.41
CA ALA A 26 3.48 -8.33 -15.04
C ALA A 26 3.47 -8.25 -13.51
N GLN A 27 4.60 -8.55 -12.88
CA GLN A 27 4.77 -8.31 -11.46
C GLN A 27 4.83 -6.80 -11.34
N LYS A 28 3.66 -6.18 -11.13
CA LYS A 28 3.57 -4.79 -10.68
C LYS A 28 4.55 -4.69 -9.50
N PRO A 29 5.58 -3.82 -9.57
CA PRO A 29 6.57 -3.74 -8.51
C PRO A 29 5.80 -3.58 -7.21
N ALA A 30 6.02 -4.49 -6.26
CA ALA A 30 5.52 -4.29 -4.91
C ALA A 30 6.07 -2.94 -4.48
N ALA A 31 5.19 -1.95 -4.33
CA ALA A 31 5.59 -0.61 -3.92
C ALA A 31 6.46 -0.77 -2.68
N LYS A 32 7.67 -0.18 -2.70
CA LYS A 32 8.59 -0.17 -1.56
C LYS A 32 7.76 0.04 -0.30
N ALA A 33 7.79 -0.92 0.62
CA ALA A 33 6.92 -0.91 1.78
C ALA A 33 7.09 0.43 2.52
N VAL A 34 6.03 1.25 2.52
CA VAL A 34 6.02 2.50 3.26
C VAL A 34 5.74 2.11 4.71
N GLY A 35 6.80 2.04 5.53
CA GLY A 35 6.71 1.81 6.97
C GLY A 35 6.16 3.04 7.71
N TYR A 36 6.06 2.97 9.03
CA TYR A 36 5.51 4.04 9.85
C TYR A 36 6.48 5.21 10.04
N ALA A 37 7.79 4.94 10.07
CA ALA A 37 8.82 5.95 10.36
C ALA A 37 8.70 7.26 9.53
N PRO A 38 8.42 7.23 8.21
CA PRO A 38 8.22 8.44 7.41
C PRO A 38 7.00 9.29 7.83
N ILE A 39 5.95 8.70 8.40
CA ILE A 39 4.74 9.42 8.84
C ILE A 39 4.72 9.72 10.34
N GLU A 40 5.65 9.15 11.11
CA GLU A 40 5.69 9.30 12.56
C GLU A 40 5.75 10.78 12.99
N LYS A 41 6.54 11.60 12.28
CA LYS A 41 6.60 13.04 12.53
C LYS A 41 5.24 13.72 12.34
N VAL A 42 4.48 13.32 11.32
CA VAL A 42 3.14 13.86 11.05
C VAL A 42 2.21 13.53 12.21
N VAL A 43 2.20 12.27 12.67
CA VAL A 43 1.36 11.85 13.79
C VAL A 43 1.71 12.63 15.06
N LYS A 44 3.00 12.70 15.41
CA LYS A 44 3.48 13.40 16.61
C LYS A 44 3.11 14.89 16.60
N THR A 45 3.23 15.55 15.45
CA THR A 45 3.05 17.02 15.36
C THR A 45 1.61 17.45 15.10
N ARG A 46 0.80 16.60 14.47
CA ARG A 46 -0.55 16.96 14.01
C ARG A 46 -1.68 16.30 14.80
N CYS A 47 -1.41 15.18 15.48
CA CYS A 47 -2.45 14.37 16.12
C CYS A 47 -2.31 14.36 17.65
N VAL A 48 -1.09 14.13 18.12
CA VAL A 48 -0.82 13.78 19.53
C VAL A 48 -1.12 14.91 20.51
N GLY A 49 -1.13 16.17 20.09
CA GLY A 49 -1.47 17.30 20.97
C GLY A 49 -2.86 17.19 21.63
N CYS A 50 -3.83 16.57 20.97
CA CYS A 50 -5.18 16.36 21.51
C CYS A 50 -5.56 14.89 21.67
N HIS A 51 -4.95 13.99 20.90
CA HIS A 51 -5.26 12.56 20.87
C HIS A 51 -4.25 11.72 21.65
N GLN A 52 -4.04 12.06 22.92
CA GLN A 52 -3.16 11.31 23.82
C GLN A 52 -3.63 11.36 25.28
N GLY A 53 -2.91 10.67 26.16
CA GLY A 53 -3.10 10.75 27.61
C GLY A 53 -4.30 9.95 28.12
N THR A 54 -4.76 10.30 29.32
CA THR A 54 -5.87 9.63 30.02
C THR A 54 -7.25 10.03 29.49
N THR A 55 -7.37 11.23 28.91
CA THR A 55 -8.61 11.78 28.37
C THR A 55 -8.43 12.30 26.93
N PRO A 56 -8.04 11.43 25.98
CA PRO A 56 -7.80 11.85 24.61
C PRO A 56 -9.09 12.37 23.94
N ALA A 57 -8.95 13.36 23.07
CA ALA A 57 -10.08 13.92 22.32
C ALA A 57 -10.85 12.83 21.58
N GLY A 58 -12.17 12.81 21.76
CA GLY A 58 -13.05 11.80 21.17
C GLY A 58 -12.81 10.37 21.67
N GLY A 59 -12.06 10.17 22.75
CA GLY A 59 -11.68 8.86 23.26
C GLY A 59 -10.67 8.11 22.38
N VAL A 60 -9.99 8.81 21.46
CA VAL A 60 -9.09 8.21 20.46
C VAL A 60 -7.64 8.55 20.79
N ASN A 61 -6.88 7.56 21.24
CA ASN A 61 -5.44 7.69 21.50
C ASN A 61 -4.62 7.36 20.26
N LEU A 62 -3.77 8.29 19.82
CA LEU A 62 -2.90 8.18 18.65
C LEU A 62 -1.41 8.37 18.99
N SER A 63 -1.06 8.30 20.28
CA SER A 63 0.28 8.63 20.80
C SER A 63 1.39 7.65 20.40
N SER A 64 1.02 6.46 19.94
CA SER A 64 1.97 5.46 19.45
C SER A 64 1.42 4.72 18.23
N TYR A 65 2.30 4.05 17.49
CA TYR A 65 1.91 3.16 16.41
C TYR A 65 0.88 2.11 16.86
N ALA A 66 1.06 1.52 18.04
CA ALA A 66 0.18 0.47 18.55
C ALA A 66 -1.21 1.04 18.89
N GLU A 67 -1.26 2.22 19.50
CA GLU A 67 -2.52 2.91 19.82
C GLU A 67 -3.24 3.32 18.54
N LEU A 68 -2.55 3.98 17.61
CA LEU A 68 -3.09 4.41 16.32
C LEU A 68 -3.71 3.26 15.52
N THR A 69 -3.02 2.11 15.43
CA THR A 69 -3.47 0.98 14.61
C THR A 69 -4.59 0.16 15.26
N LYS A 70 -4.72 0.20 16.59
CA LYS A 70 -5.81 -0.48 17.34
C LYS A 70 -6.99 0.43 17.63
N ALA A 71 -6.82 1.74 17.51
CA ALA A 71 -7.82 2.73 17.85
C ALA A 71 -9.12 2.52 17.07
N LYS A 72 -10.23 2.78 17.76
CA LYS A 72 -11.56 2.77 17.20
C LYS A 72 -12.27 4.08 17.54
N TYR A 73 -13.09 4.56 16.62
CA TYR A 73 -13.99 5.67 16.84
C TYR A 73 -15.41 5.19 16.56
N LYS A 74 -16.30 5.27 17.56
CA LYS A 74 -17.68 4.78 17.49
C LYS A 74 -17.76 3.33 16.96
N GLY A 75 -16.89 2.46 17.48
CA GLY A 75 -16.81 1.05 17.12
C GLY A 75 -16.12 0.74 15.78
N LYS A 76 -15.79 1.74 14.95
CA LYS A 76 -15.12 1.55 13.65
C LYS A 76 -13.61 1.76 13.74
N PRO A 77 -12.78 1.00 13.01
CA PRO A 77 -11.32 1.17 13.04
C PRO A 77 -10.88 2.56 12.57
N VAL A 78 -9.92 3.15 13.29
CA VAL A 78 -9.28 4.39 12.87
C VAL A 78 -8.39 4.17 11.64
N VAL A 79 -7.68 3.04 11.62
CA VAL A 79 -6.86 2.59 10.49
C VAL A 79 -7.40 1.25 9.99
N VAL A 80 -7.68 1.17 8.68
CA VAL A 80 -8.03 -0.06 7.98
C VAL A 80 -6.87 -0.38 7.02
N ALA A 81 -6.02 -1.34 7.41
CA ALA A 81 -4.85 -1.72 6.62
C ALA A 81 -5.25 -2.07 5.17
N LYS A 82 -4.46 -1.60 4.20
CA LYS A 82 -4.70 -1.72 2.75
C LYS A 82 -5.93 -0.96 2.22
N ASN A 83 -6.64 -0.20 3.06
CA ASN A 83 -7.80 0.59 2.64
C ASN A 83 -7.85 1.96 3.35
N ALA A 84 -7.07 2.90 2.84
CA ALA A 84 -7.07 4.28 3.31
C ALA A 84 -8.46 4.93 3.22
N LYS A 85 -9.22 4.66 2.15
CA LYS A 85 -10.54 5.28 1.94
C LYS A 85 -11.56 4.93 3.03
N GLU A 86 -11.51 3.70 3.56
CA GLU A 86 -12.40 3.28 4.63
C GLU A 86 -11.96 3.69 6.03
N SER A 87 -10.68 4.05 6.19
CA SER A 87 -10.09 4.43 7.48
C SER A 87 -10.71 5.73 8.01
N ILE A 88 -11.18 5.74 9.27
CA ILE A 88 -11.71 6.96 9.90
C ILE A 88 -10.65 8.05 9.94
N LEU A 89 -9.36 7.71 10.10
CA LEU A 89 -8.26 8.68 10.07
C LEU A 89 -8.31 9.53 8.80
N VAL A 90 -8.37 8.90 7.63
CA VAL A 90 -8.37 9.59 6.33
C VAL A 90 -9.68 10.35 6.13
N LYS A 91 -10.81 9.77 6.53
CA LYS A 91 -12.11 10.46 6.50
C LYS A 91 -12.08 11.75 7.34
N ALA A 92 -11.46 11.72 8.52
CA ALA A 92 -11.31 12.88 9.39
C ALA A 92 -10.36 13.94 8.81
N LEU A 93 -9.23 13.55 8.21
CA LEU A 93 -8.34 14.50 7.52
C LEU A 93 -9.07 15.28 6.43
N HIS A 94 -10.01 14.62 5.73
CA HIS A 94 -10.82 15.23 4.68
C HIS A 94 -12.17 15.81 5.16
N GLY A 95 -12.57 15.62 6.43
CA GLY A 95 -13.88 16.05 6.94
C GLY A 95 -15.07 15.32 6.31
N LYS A 96 -14.92 14.05 5.94
CA LYS A 96 -15.94 13.26 5.23
C LYS A 96 -16.68 12.33 6.17
N GLY A 97 -17.93 12.65 6.50
CA GLY A 97 -18.79 11.82 7.36
C GLY A 97 -18.38 11.77 8.84
N VAL A 98 -17.32 12.48 9.22
CA VAL A 98 -16.85 12.72 10.59
C VAL A 98 -16.26 14.13 10.66
N ALA A 99 -16.13 14.68 11.87
CA ALA A 99 -15.54 16.00 12.07
C ALA A 99 -14.14 16.09 11.44
N LYS A 100 -13.85 17.23 10.81
CA LYS A 100 -12.54 17.47 10.21
C LYS A 100 -11.48 17.57 11.29
N MET A 101 -10.35 16.89 11.08
CA MET A 101 -9.19 16.94 11.96
C MET A 101 -7.93 17.39 11.22
N PRO A 102 -7.06 18.16 11.89
CA PRO A 102 -7.30 18.85 13.17
C PRO A 102 -8.38 19.95 13.05
N PRO A 103 -8.94 20.47 14.17
CA PRO A 103 -9.93 21.55 14.15
C PRO A 103 -9.35 22.91 13.72
N GLY A 104 -8.03 23.02 13.62
CA GLY A 104 -7.31 24.20 13.13
C GLY A 104 -6.77 24.02 11.71
N PRO A 105 -5.61 24.63 11.38
CA PRO A 105 -4.96 24.44 10.08
C PRO A 105 -4.76 22.96 9.76
N GLY A 106 -5.31 22.53 8.63
CA GLY A 106 -5.22 21.16 8.17
C GLY A 106 -3.78 20.74 7.82
N LEU A 107 -3.61 19.44 7.59
CA LEU A 107 -2.38 18.89 7.02
C LEU A 107 -2.23 19.33 5.57
N SER A 108 -0.98 19.46 5.11
CA SER A 108 -0.68 19.63 3.69
C SER A 108 -1.11 18.40 2.88
N ALA A 109 -1.34 18.60 1.58
CA ALA A 109 -1.68 17.49 0.68
C ALA A 109 -0.60 16.38 0.68
N ALA A 110 0.68 16.75 0.84
CA ALA A 110 1.78 15.80 0.91
C ALA A 110 1.73 14.95 2.19
N GLU A 111 1.46 15.56 3.35
CA GLU A 111 1.30 14.83 4.62
C GLU A 111 0.10 13.88 4.56
N ILE A 112 -1.05 14.33 4.03
CA ILE A 112 -2.24 13.47 3.86
C ILE A 112 -1.91 12.29 2.93
N LYS A 113 -1.27 12.56 1.78
CA LYS A 113 -0.87 11.51 0.83
C LYS A 113 0.10 10.50 1.45
N ALA A 114 1.01 10.94 2.31
CA ALA A 114 1.93 10.05 3.01
C ALA A 114 1.17 9.11 3.99
N VAL A 115 0.20 9.63 4.74
CA VAL A 115 -0.67 8.81 5.60
C VAL A 115 -1.48 7.81 4.77
N GLU A 116 -2.11 8.24 3.68
CA GLU A 116 -2.87 7.37 2.79
C GLU A 116 -1.99 6.27 2.18
N ALA A 117 -0.79 6.61 1.73
CA ALA A 117 0.17 5.66 1.17
C ALA A 117 0.60 4.61 2.19
N TRP A 118 0.92 5.02 3.42
CA TRP A 118 1.26 4.11 4.51
C TRP A 118 0.12 3.14 4.83
N ILE A 119 -1.12 3.63 4.94
CA ILE A 119 -2.29 2.76 5.19
C ILE A 119 -2.48 1.77 4.04
N ASN A 120 -2.42 2.24 2.79
CA ASN A 120 -2.58 1.40 1.61
C ASN A 120 -1.46 0.36 1.46
N ALA A 121 -0.25 0.66 1.95
CA ALA A 121 0.85 -0.30 2.04
C ALA A 121 0.68 -1.35 3.16
N GLY A 122 -0.43 -1.28 3.90
CA GLY A 122 -0.78 -2.23 4.95
C GLY A 122 -0.53 -1.72 6.37
N ALA A 123 -0.32 -0.42 6.54
CA ALA A 123 -0.14 0.23 7.84
C ALA A 123 0.96 -0.43 8.70
N LYS A 124 2.05 -0.86 8.07
CA LYS A 124 3.14 -1.57 8.74
C LYS A 124 4.01 -0.62 9.56
N LYS A 125 4.62 -1.14 10.62
CA LYS A 125 5.59 -0.39 11.43
C LYS A 125 6.81 -0.01 10.60
#